data_AF-A0A4Q0HU25-F1
#
_entry.id   AF-A0A4Q0HU25-F1
#
_cell.length_a   1.000
_cell.length_b   1.000
_cell.length_c   1.000
_cell.angle_alpha   90.00
_cell.angle_beta   90.00
_cell.angle_gamma   90.00
#
_symmetry.space_group_name_H-M   'P 1'
#
loop_
_entity.id
_entity.type
_entity.pdbx_description
1 polymer ?
#
loop_
_entity_poly.entity_id
_entity_poly.type
_entity_poly.pdbx_seq_one_letter_code
_entity_poly.pdbx_strand_id
1 'polypeptide(L)'
;MARLNGITETYWASMKEDDKLKWKFFSKGLVFFGTLYLTKTGFLPFDYAVAAATTIFSMLIIESQRTYKRFSPKLRKRIVRTCIFLGTWGTTTIGVLYFSLVAASAASGALESYNLVLSTNPRDLFKLAILIPIFLVVIFYTPIKIFRELHIEQIIYRLPHTKLSDLLVKKKFKADSLLSFLNFEYAIIASCTLYSIILTELVRAYLSPFIKL
;
A
#
# COMPACT_ATOMS: atom_id res chain seq x y z
N MET A 1 -28.70 20.52 12.16
CA MET A 1 -27.65 19.55 11.74
C MET A 1 -26.45 19.69 12.65
N ALA A 2 -26.10 18.65 13.42
CA ALA A 2 -24.90 18.65 14.25
C ALA A 2 -23.67 18.89 13.36
N ARG A 3 -22.86 19.91 13.67
CA ARG A 3 -21.67 20.26 12.88
C ARG A 3 -20.67 19.10 12.94
N LEU A 4 -20.49 18.39 11.81
CA LEU A 4 -19.54 17.28 11.68
C LEU A 4 -18.12 17.75 12.05
N ASN A 5 -17.58 17.19 13.13
CA ASN A 5 -16.17 17.32 13.50
C ASN A 5 -15.33 16.30 12.72
N GLY A 6 -14.03 16.53 12.61
CA GLY A 6 -13.03 15.50 12.31
C GLY A 6 -12.88 14.51 13.47
N ILE A 7 -12.31 13.34 13.17
CA ILE A 7 -12.20 12.24 14.14
C ILE A 7 -11.44 12.67 15.40
N THR A 8 -10.31 13.35 15.23
CA THR A 8 -9.42 13.80 16.32
C THR A 8 -9.58 15.28 16.66
N GLU A 9 -10.50 16.00 16.01
CA GLU A 9 -10.61 17.46 16.08
C GLU A 9 -10.96 17.98 17.48
N THR A 10 -11.77 17.24 18.25
CA THR A 10 -12.18 17.59 19.61
C THR A 10 -10.99 17.60 20.57
N TYR A 11 -10.26 16.49 20.64
CA TYR A 11 -9.05 16.39 21.46
C TYR A 11 -7.97 17.37 20.96
N TRP A 12 -7.75 17.44 19.64
CA TRP A 12 -6.78 18.35 19.04
C TRP A 12 -7.05 19.83 19.37
N ALA A 13 -8.32 20.23 19.44
CA ALA A 13 -8.69 21.60 19.80
C ALA A 13 -8.36 21.93 21.27
N SER A 14 -8.47 20.96 22.19
CA SER A 14 -8.18 21.15 23.62
C SER A 14 -6.69 21.25 23.97
N MET A 15 -5.80 20.81 23.08
CA MET A 15 -4.36 20.82 23.30
C MET A 15 -3.80 22.26 23.23
N LYS A 16 -2.70 22.55 23.96
CA LYS A 16 -1.98 23.83 23.84
C LYS A 16 -1.29 23.93 22.47
N GLU A 17 -1.14 25.13 21.92
CA GLU A 17 -0.54 25.33 20.59
C GLU A 17 0.94 24.87 20.54
N ASP A 18 1.72 25.06 21.61
CA ASP A 18 3.10 24.56 21.69
C ASP A 18 3.17 23.03 21.62
N ASP A 19 2.26 22.36 22.32
CA ASP A 19 2.22 20.90 22.35
C ASP A 19 1.74 20.35 21.00
N LYS A 20 0.80 21.04 20.33
CA LYS A 20 0.42 20.73 18.94
C LYS A 20 1.61 20.80 18.00
N LEU A 21 2.42 21.86 18.11
CA LEU A 21 3.59 22.04 17.27
C LEU A 21 4.61 20.92 17.50
N LYS A 22 4.96 20.65 18.76
CA LYS A 22 5.84 19.53 19.14
C LYS A 22 5.35 18.20 18.57
N TRP A 23 4.05 17.92 18.73
CA TRP A 23 3.45 16.68 18.24
C TRP A 23 3.47 16.58 16.71
N LYS A 24 3.24 17.69 15.98
CA LYS A 24 3.36 17.72 14.51
C LYS A 24 4.78 17.39 14.04
N PHE A 25 5.80 17.98 14.67
CA PHE A 25 7.18 17.69 14.30
C PHE A 25 7.58 16.27 14.66
N PHE A 26 7.22 15.83 15.87
CA PHE A 26 7.50 14.48 16.34
C PHE A 26 6.87 13.41 15.43
N SER A 27 5.56 13.50 15.18
CA SER A 27 4.84 12.52 14.34
C SER A 27 5.40 12.47 12.90
N LYS A 28 5.72 13.61 12.29
CA LYS A 28 6.31 13.65 10.95
C LYS A 28 7.73 13.10 10.91
N GLY A 29 8.56 13.47 11.89
CA GLY A 29 9.91 12.94 12.02
C GLY A 29 9.89 11.42 12.20
N LEU A 30 9.00 10.94 13.08
CA LEU A 30 8.81 9.51 13.32
C LEU A 30 8.41 8.76 12.06
N VAL A 31 7.45 9.27 11.27
CA VAL A 31 7.06 8.63 10.00
C VAL A 31 8.23 8.65 9.01
N PHE A 32 8.88 9.80 8.83
CA PHE A 32 9.94 9.94 7.83
C PHE A 32 11.15 9.07 8.14
N PHE A 33 11.73 9.22 9.34
CA PHE A 33 12.90 8.45 9.75
C PHE A 33 12.56 6.97 9.98
N GLY A 34 11.38 6.67 10.55
CA GLY A 34 10.92 5.30 10.72
C GLY A 34 10.75 4.59 9.39
N THR A 35 10.11 5.24 8.41
CA THR A 35 9.99 4.67 7.06
C THR A 35 11.36 4.52 6.42
N LEU A 36 12.20 5.57 6.43
CA LEU A 36 13.54 5.52 5.82
C LEU A 36 14.46 4.45 6.42
N TYR A 37 14.31 4.16 7.71
CA TYR A 37 15.03 3.08 8.38
C TYR A 37 14.53 1.70 7.93
N LEU A 38 13.21 1.52 7.82
CA LEU A 38 12.57 0.24 7.52
C LEU A 38 12.54 -0.10 6.02
N THR A 39 12.47 0.90 5.15
CA THR A 39 12.40 0.73 3.70
C THR A 39 13.79 0.92 3.08
N LYS A 40 14.52 -0.18 2.91
CA LYS A 40 15.85 -0.18 2.26
C LYS A 40 15.84 -1.06 1.02
N THR A 41 15.73 -0.43 -0.15
CA THR A 41 15.91 -1.12 -1.44
C THR A 41 17.38 -1.22 -1.85
N GLY A 42 18.24 -0.33 -1.34
CA GLY A 42 19.62 -0.16 -1.81
C GLY A 42 19.76 0.96 -2.86
N PHE A 43 18.65 1.47 -3.39
CA PHE A 43 18.62 2.65 -4.25
C PHE A 43 18.14 3.86 -3.45
N LEU A 44 19.10 4.61 -2.89
CA LEU A 44 18.84 5.73 -1.98
C LEU A 44 17.76 6.72 -2.47
N PRO A 45 17.76 7.19 -3.74
CA PRO A 45 16.74 8.12 -4.22
C PRO A 45 15.32 7.58 -4.08
N PHE A 46 15.12 6.27 -4.32
CA PHE A 46 13.81 5.65 -4.17
C PHE A 46 13.40 5.52 -2.70
N ASP A 47 14.32 5.13 -1.83
CA ASP A 47 14.05 5.03 -0.39
C ASP A 47 13.64 6.40 0.20
N TYR A 48 14.32 7.48 -0.20
CA TYR A 48 13.94 8.84 0.18
C TYR A 48 12.57 9.24 -0.39
N ALA A 49 12.29 8.91 -1.65
CA ALA A 49 11.01 9.21 -2.29
C ALA A 49 9.85 8.50 -1.58
N VAL A 50 10.02 7.22 -1.23
CA VAL A 50 9.03 6.44 -0.48
C VAL A 50 8.82 7.03 0.92
N ALA A 51 9.89 7.34 1.65
CA ALA A 51 9.77 7.96 2.98
C ALA A 51 9.04 9.32 2.92
N ALA A 52 9.37 10.16 1.94
CA ALA A 52 8.71 11.45 1.72
C ALA A 52 7.22 11.26 1.37
N ALA A 53 6.89 10.38 0.42
CA ALA A 53 5.52 10.11 0.02
C ALA A 53 4.67 9.58 1.18
N THR A 54 5.21 8.66 1.98
CA THR A 54 4.57 8.09 3.17
C THR A 54 4.28 9.17 4.21
N THR A 55 5.24 10.06 4.43
CA THR A 55 5.10 11.18 5.38
C THR A 55 4.04 12.17 4.91
N ILE A 56 4.06 12.55 3.62
CA ILE A 56 3.06 13.47 3.05
C ILE A 56 1.66 12.84 3.11
N PHE A 57 1.52 11.58 2.73
CA PHE A 57 0.23 10.91 2.70
C PHE A 57 -0.38 10.74 4.09
N SER A 58 0.40 10.25 5.06
CA SER A 58 -0.05 10.15 6.46
C SER A 58 -0.39 11.52 7.05
N MET A 59 0.41 12.56 6.75
CA MET A 59 0.12 13.93 7.15
C MET A 59 -1.21 14.42 6.57
N LEU A 60 -1.48 14.19 5.29
CA LEU A 60 -2.74 14.60 4.64
C LEU A 60 -3.96 13.97 5.34
N ILE A 61 -3.89 12.67 5.64
CA ILE A 61 -4.96 11.97 6.36
C ILE A 61 -5.14 12.57 7.75
N ILE A 62 -4.07 12.66 8.54
CA ILE A 62 -4.13 13.11 9.93
C ILE A 62 -4.60 14.57 10.03
N GLU A 63 -4.02 15.48 9.24
CA GLU A 63 -4.41 16.90 9.26
C GLU A 63 -5.85 17.12 8.78
N SER A 64 -6.33 16.31 7.82
CA SER A 64 -7.73 16.36 7.39
C SER A 64 -8.71 16.04 8.53
N GLN A 65 -8.28 15.25 9.53
CA GLN A 65 -9.09 14.89 10.68
C GLN A 65 -8.86 15.80 11.89
N ARG A 66 -7.63 16.28 12.13
CA ARG A 66 -7.32 17.23 13.21
C ARG A 66 -8.01 18.58 13.03
N THR A 67 -8.10 19.03 11.78
CA THR A 67 -8.47 20.42 11.47
C THR A 67 -9.63 20.50 10.49
N TYR A 68 -10.54 19.53 10.55
CA TYR A 68 -11.61 19.36 9.58
C TYR A 68 -12.41 20.66 9.40
N LYS A 69 -12.87 21.32 10.48
CA LYS A 69 -13.70 22.52 10.38
C LYS A 69 -12.99 23.76 9.84
N ARG A 70 -11.65 23.86 9.95
CA ARG A 70 -10.92 25.03 9.46
C ARG A 70 -10.76 25.03 7.93
N PHE A 71 -10.80 23.87 7.29
CA PHE A 71 -10.70 23.80 5.82
C PHE A 71 -12.01 24.20 5.13
N SER A 72 -11.94 24.75 3.92
CA SER A 72 -13.17 24.99 3.13
C SER A 72 -13.81 23.65 2.72
N PRO A 73 -15.15 23.58 2.55
CA PRO A 73 -15.82 22.34 2.12
C PRO A 73 -15.26 21.77 0.80
N LYS A 74 -14.88 22.65 -0.13
CA LYS A 74 -14.25 22.28 -1.41
C LYS A 74 -12.89 21.60 -1.18
N LEU A 75 -12.04 22.19 -0.33
CA LEU A 75 -10.72 21.64 -0.02
C LEU A 75 -10.82 20.31 0.74
N ARG A 76 -11.72 20.20 1.73
CA ARG A 76 -11.99 18.94 2.45
C ARG A 76 -12.36 17.81 1.49
N LYS A 77 -13.30 18.09 0.58
CA LYS A 77 -13.75 17.10 -0.42
C LYS A 77 -12.63 16.68 -1.36
N ARG A 78 -11.76 17.62 -1.76
CA ARG A 78 -10.57 17.30 -2.58
C ARG A 78 -9.60 16.42 -1.82
N ILE A 79 -9.19 16.79 -0.60
CA ILE A 79 -8.25 16.00 0.21
C ILE A 79 -8.78 14.59 0.45
N VAL A 80 -10.04 14.43 0.86
CA VAL A 80 -10.64 13.12 1.10
C VAL A 80 -10.67 12.27 -0.18
N ARG A 81 -11.07 12.86 -1.32
CA ARG A 81 -11.04 12.15 -2.62
C ARG A 81 -9.65 11.73 -3.02
N THR A 82 -8.65 12.61 -2.87
CA THR A 82 -7.25 12.31 -3.15
C THR A 82 -6.74 11.19 -2.25
N CYS A 83 -7.05 11.21 -0.95
CA CYS A 83 -6.64 10.16 -0.02
C CYS A 83 -7.27 8.80 -0.37
N ILE A 84 -8.57 8.78 -0.66
CA ILE A 84 -9.27 7.56 -1.09
C ILE A 84 -8.68 7.05 -2.41
N PHE A 85 -8.48 7.94 -3.38
CA PHE A 85 -7.93 7.59 -4.68
C PHE A 85 -6.52 7.00 -4.55
N LEU A 86 -5.60 7.72 -3.91
CA LEU A 86 -4.22 7.28 -3.72
C LEU A 86 -4.14 6.00 -2.88
N GLY A 87 -4.92 5.90 -1.81
CA GLY A 87 -4.95 4.68 -0.99
C GLY A 87 -5.49 3.47 -1.76
N THR A 88 -6.59 3.64 -2.50
CA THR A 88 -7.19 2.54 -3.28
C THR A 88 -6.28 2.10 -4.42
N TRP A 89 -5.80 3.05 -5.23
CA TRP A 89 -4.92 2.74 -6.36
C TRP A 89 -3.56 2.24 -5.90
N GLY A 90 -3.03 2.78 -4.80
CA GLY A 90 -1.86 2.22 -4.15
C GLY A 90 -2.08 0.75 -3.82
N THR A 91 -3.06 0.42 -2.97
CA THR A 91 -3.31 -0.99 -2.59
C THR A 91 -3.54 -1.88 -3.82
N THR A 92 -4.17 -1.32 -4.86
CA THR A 92 -4.33 -2.00 -6.15
C THR A 92 -3.01 -2.32 -6.82
N THR A 93 -2.13 -1.34 -6.98
CA THR A 93 -0.82 -1.53 -7.59
C THR A 93 0.04 -2.53 -6.82
N ILE A 94 0.11 -2.43 -5.49
CA ILE A 94 0.86 -3.40 -4.67
C ILE A 94 0.32 -4.81 -4.85
N GLY A 95 -1.00 -4.96 -4.80
CA GLY A 95 -1.61 -6.25 -4.94
C GLY A 95 -1.36 -6.87 -6.32
N VAL A 96 -1.48 -6.09 -7.39
CA VAL A 96 -1.13 -6.54 -8.76
C VAL A 96 0.33 -6.96 -8.84
N LEU A 97 1.26 -6.13 -8.33
CA LEU A 97 2.70 -6.44 -8.31
C LEU A 97 3.01 -7.74 -7.55
N TYR A 98 2.39 -7.93 -6.38
CA TYR A 98 2.56 -9.16 -5.60
C TYR A 98 2.07 -10.38 -6.38
N PHE A 99 0.87 -10.32 -6.97
CA PHE A 99 0.33 -11.45 -7.74
C PHE A 99 1.16 -11.76 -9.00
N SER A 100 1.66 -10.74 -9.69
CA SER A 100 2.56 -10.96 -10.84
C SER A 100 3.89 -11.59 -10.41
N LEU A 101 4.43 -11.21 -9.25
CA LEU A 101 5.66 -11.82 -8.73
C LEU A 101 5.43 -13.29 -8.39
N VAL A 102 4.35 -13.61 -7.68
CA VAL A 102 3.98 -15.00 -7.34
C VAL A 102 3.77 -15.84 -8.60
N ALA A 103 3.08 -15.30 -9.62
CA ALA A 103 2.88 -15.98 -10.89
C ALA A 103 4.21 -16.25 -11.62
N ALA A 104 5.12 -15.27 -11.65
CA ALA A 104 6.44 -15.42 -12.23
C ALA A 104 7.29 -16.47 -11.48
N SER A 105 7.29 -16.43 -10.15
CA SER A 105 8.00 -17.43 -9.33
C SER A 105 7.46 -18.85 -9.54
N ALA A 106 6.13 -19.01 -9.62
CA ALA A 106 5.51 -20.30 -9.90
C ALA A 106 5.86 -20.82 -11.31
N ALA A 107 5.88 -19.93 -12.31
CA ALA A 107 6.28 -20.26 -13.67
C ALA A 107 7.75 -20.72 -13.72
N SER A 108 8.66 -19.99 -13.08
CA SER A 108 10.08 -20.38 -13.00
C SER A 108 10.26 -21.75 -12.33
N GLY A 109 9.58 -22.01 -11.20
CA GLY A 109 9.67 -23.29 -10.52
C GLY A 109 9.10 -24.46 -11.36
N ALA A 110 8.03 -24.23 -12.11
CA ALA A 110 7.50 -25.23 -13.04
C ALA A 110 8.48 -25.53 -14.20
N LEU A 111 9.17 -24.50 -14.71
CA LEU A 111 10.17 -24.65 -15.77
C LEU A 111 11.42 -25.40 -15.28
N GLU A 112 11.91 -25.09 -14.09
CA GLU A 112 13.04 -25.81 -13.45
C GLU A 112 12.70 -27.29 -13.23
N SER A 113 11.51 -27.57 -12.70
CA SER A 113 11.03 -28.94 -12.51
C SER A 113 10.94 -29.71 -13.82
N TYR A 114 10.57 -29.04 -14.91
CA TYR A 114 10.49 -29.63 -16.24
C TYR A 114 11.87 -29.86 -16.87
N ASN A 115 12.80 -28.90 -16.75
CA ASN A 115 14.17 -29.03 -17.25
C ASN A 115 14.93 -30.20 -16.58
N LEU A 116 14.60 -30.50 -15.32
CA LEU A 116 15.15 -31.64 -14.58
C LEU A 116 14.71 -33.00 -15.16
N VAL A 117 13.57 -33.03 -15.87
CA VAL A 117 13.00 -34.24 -16.49
C VAL A 117 13.51 -34.45 -17.92
N LEU A 118 14.05 -33.42 -18.57
CA LEU A 118 14.34 -33.42 -20.01
C LEU A 118 15.78 -33.83 -20.41
N SER A 119 16.41 -34.75 -19.67
CA SER A 119 17.72 -35.24 -20.07
C SER A 119 17.64 -36.24 -21.23
N THR A 120 18.30 -35.88 -22.34
CA THR A 120 18.89 -36.77 -23.38
C THR A 120 17.96 -37.52 -24.35
N ASN A 121 17.04 -36.87 -25.08
CA ASN A 121 16.50 -37.47 -26.32
C ASN A 121 16.02 -36.48 -27.41
N PRO A 122 16.38 -36.66 -28.70
CA PRO A 122 15.89 -35.80 -29.80
C PRO A 122 14.37 -35.85 -30.06
N ARG A 123 13.66 -36.87 -29.55
CA ARG A 123 12.18 -36.90 -29.54
C ARG A 123 11.55 -35.87 -28.59
N ASP A 124 12.36 -35.21 -27.75
CA ASP A 124 11.87 -34.20 -26.81
C ASP A 124 11.77 -32.80 -27.45
N LEU A 125 12.37 -32.56 -28.62
CA LEU A 125 12.25 -31.28 -29.33
C LEU A 125 10.82 -31.03 -29.85
N PHE A 126 10.16 -32.06 -30.38
CA PHE A 126 8.75 -31.95 -30.83
C PHE A 126 7.80 -31.77 -29.65
N LYS A 127 8.08 -32.46 -28.52
CA LYS A 127 7.32 -32.27 -27.28
C LYS A 127 7.52 -30.86 -26.72
N LEU A 128 8.74 -30.33 -26.73
CA LEU A 128 9.05 -28.94 -26.37
C LEU A 128 8.29 -27.94 -27.24
N ALA A 129 8.27 -28.14 -28.56
CA ALA A 129 7.57 -27.25 -29.49
C ALA A 129 6.06 -27.16 -29.23
N ILE A 130 5.45 -28.23 -28.72
CA ILE A 130 4.03 -28.24 -28.30
C ILE A 130 3.86 -27.72 -26.89
N LEU A 131 4.79 -28.00 -25.98
CA LEU A 131 4.66 -27.63 -24.57
C LEU A 131 4.87 -26.12 -24.34
N ILE A 132 5.79 -25.48 -25.06
CA ILE A 132 6.06 -24.04 -24.95
C ILE A 132 4.78 -23.19 -25.15
N PRO A 133 4.00 -23.36 -26.24
CA PRO A 133 2.78 -22.57 -26.42
C PRO A 133 1.71 -22.91 -25.37
N ILE A 134 1.58 -24.17 -24.95
CA ILE A 134 0.66 -24.56 -23.87
C ILE A 134 1.06 -23.86 -22.56
N PHE A 135 2.36 -23.88 -22.23
CA PHE A 135 2.90 -23.26 -21.03
C PHE A 135 2.70 -21.74 -21.03
N LEU A 136 2.93 -21.08 -22.17
CA LEU A 136 2.62 -19.65 -22.33
C LEU A 136 1.14 -19.36 -22.07
N VAL A 137 0.23 -20.13 -22.67
CA VAL A 137 -1.22 -19.97 -22.43
C VAL A 137 -1.55 -20.17 -20.95
N VAL A 138 -0.99 -21.20 -20.30
CA VAL A 138 -1.24 -21.51 -18.88
C VAL A 138 -0.71 -20.41 -17.96
N ILE A 139 0.48 -19.85 -18.22
CA ILE A 139 1.07 -18.76 -17.44
C ILE A 139 0.21 -17.50 -17.46
N PHE A 140 -0.42 -17.17 -18.60
CA PHE A 140 -1.29 -15.99 -18.67
C PHE A 140 -2.71 -16.29 -18.19
N TYR A 141 -3.26 -17.44 -18.56
CA TYR A 141 -4.65 -17.80 -18.26
C TYR A 141 -4.87 -18.10 -16.78
N THR A 142 -3.96 -18.86 -16.15
CA THR A 142 -4.15 -19.35 -14.77
C THR A 142 -4.20 -18.22 -13.75
N PRO A 143 -3.28 -17.23 -13.75
CA PRO A 143 -3.37 -16.09 -12.85
C PRO A 143 -4.64 -15.27 -13.05
N ILE A 144 -5.06 -15.05 -14.31
CA ILE A 144 -6.30 -14.31 -14.61
C ILE A 144 -7.52 -15.05 -14.06
N LYS A 145 -7.56 -16.37 -14.26
CA LYS A 145 -8.64 -17.23 -13.74
C LYS A 145 -8.69 -17.18 -12.22
N ILE A 146 -7.55 -17.39 -11.55
CA ILE A 146 -7.44 -17.33 -10.08
C ILE A 146 -7.84 -15.94 -9.56
N PHE A 147 -7.42 -14.87 -10.23
CA PHE A 147 -7.76 -13.50 -9.85
C PHE A 147 -9.27 -13.25 -9.87
N ARG A 148 -9.97 -13.82 -10.88
CA ARG A 148 -11.43 -13.75 -11.01
C ARG A 148 -12.13 -14.62 -9.98
N GLU A 149 -11.68 -15.87 -9.80
CA GLU A 149 -12.30 -16.84 -8.89
C GLU A 149 -12.19 -16.45 -7.43
N LEU A 150 -11.03 -15.94 -6.99
CA LEU A 150 -10.83 -15.47 -5.62
C LEU A 150 -11.45 -14.09 -5.36
N HIS A 151 -12.14 -13.50 -6.36
CA HIS A 151 -12.68 -12.14 -6.29
C HIS A 151 -11.67 -11.12 -5.75
N ILE A 152 -10.40 -11.29 -6.13
CA ILE A 152 -9.29 -10.51 -5.58
C ILE A 152 -9.48 -9.01 -5.85
N GLU A 153 -10.14 -8.64 -6.94
CA GLU A 153 -10.57 -7.26 -7.21
C GLU A 153 -11.40 -6.66 -6.05
N GLN A 154 -12.28 -7.44 -5.44
CA GLN A 154 -13.09 -6.96 -4.31
C GLN A 154 -12.22 -6.67 -3.09
N ILE A 155 -11.21 -7.51 -2.83
CA ILE A 155 -10.30 -7.37 -1.70
C ILE A 155 -9.31 -6.22 -1.94
N ILE A 156 -8.76 -6.12 -3.14
CA ILE A 156 -7.68 -5.21 -3.47
C ILE A 156 -8.20 -3.80 -3.79
N TYR A 157 -9.36 -3.67 -4.44
CA TYR A 157 -9.90 -2.39 -4.88
C TYR A 157 -11.10 -1.94 -4.02
N ARG A 158 -12.13 -2.78 -3.88
CA ARG A 158 -13.38 -2.35 -3.21
C ARG A 158 -13.21 -2.18 -1.70
N LEU A 159 -12.45 -3.06 -1.05
CA LEU A 159 -12.23 -3.01 0.39
C LEU A 159 -11.52 -1.73 0.85
N PRO A 160 -10.34 -1.35 0.31
CA PRO A 160 -9.66 -0.12 0.74
C PRO A 160 -10.50 1.12 0.43
N HIS A 161 -11.16 1.18 -0.74
CA HIS A 161 -12.06 2.29 -1.06
C HIS A 161 -13.20 2.42 -0.03
N THR A 162 -13.86 1.31 0.30
CA THR A 162 -14.99 1.29 1.23
C THR A 162 -14.56 1.63 2.66
N LYS A 163 -13.44 1.08 3.13
CA LYS A 163 -12.93 1.33 4.49
C LYS A 163 -12.39 2.75 4.64
N LEU A 164 -11.67 3.28 3.64
CA LEU A 164 -11.23 4.68 3.64
C LEU A 164 -12.42 5.65 3.54
N SER A 165 -13.44 5.32 2.76
CA SER A 165 -14.69 6.10 2.72
C SER A 165 -15.41 6.07 4.07
N ASP A 166 -15.53 4.91 4.71
CA ASP A 166 -16.12 4.77 6.04
C ASP A 166 -15.34 5.59 7.09
N LEU A 167 -14.01 5.60 7.01
CA LEU A 167 -13.15 6.36 7.91
C LEU A 167 -13.24 7.87 7.66
N LEU A 168 -13.01 8.31 6.43
CA LEU A 168 -12.82 9.73 6.10
C LEU A 168 -14.14 10.48 5.85
N VAL A 169 -15.17 9.78 5.34
CA VAL A 169 -16.48 10.36 4.99
C VAL A 169 -17.48 10.11 6.10
N LYS A 170 -17.71 8.83 6.46
CA LYS A 170 -18.75 8.48 7.44
C LYS A 170 -18.32 8.75 8.89
N LYS A 171 -17.01 8.74 9.16
CA LYS A 171 -16.41 9.04 10.48
C LYS A 171 -17.13 8.32 11.62
N LYS A 172 -17.30 7.01 11.47
CA LYS A 172 -17.97 6.15 12.46
C LYS A 172 -17.30 6.17 13.84
N PHE A 173 -16.04 6.59 13.91
CA PHE A 173 -15.24 6.71 15.12
C PHE A 173 -14.98 8.18 15.46
N LYS A 174 -15.02 8.52 16.76
CA LYS A 174 -14.58 9.81 17.29
C LYS A 174 -13.55 9.59 18.38
N ALA A 175 -12.48 10.37 18.33
CA ALA A 175 -11.37 10.32 19.26
C ALA A 175 -11.43 11.52 20.20
N ASP A 176 -12.20 11.38 21.29
CA ASP A 176 -12.44 12.45 22.26
C ASP A 176 -11.48 12.39 23.47
N SER A 177 -10.71 11.29 23.62
CA SER A 177 -9.72 11.10 24.68
C SER A 177 -8.29 10.96 24.13
N LEU A 178 -7.27 11.23 24.97
CA LEU A 178 -5.86 11.08 24.59
C LEU A 178 -5.56 9.70 24.01
N LEU A 179 -6.03 8.62 24.66
CA LEU A 179 -5.77 7.26 24.20
C LEU A 179 -6.39 7.00 22.81
N SER A 180 -7.64 7.44 22.60
CA SER A 180 -8.31 7.30 21.30
C SER A 180 -7.65 8.13 20.19
N PHE A 181 -7.11 9.30 20.55
CA PHE A 181 -6.34 10.17 19.67
C PHE A 181 -5.03 9.51 19.25
N LEU A 182 -4.24 9.04 20.21
CA LEU A 182 -2.98 8.34 19.96
C LEU A 182 -3.20 7.09 19.12
N ASN A 183 -4.18 6.25 19.48
CA ASN A 183 -4.48 5.02 18.74
C ASN A 183 -4.83 5.31 17.28
N PHE A 184 -5.63 6.35 17.02
CA PHE A 184 -6.00 6.71 15.65
C PHE A 184 -4.77 7.14 14.83
N GLU A 185 -3.96 8.04 15.38
CA GLU A 185 -2.82 8.58 14.65
C GLU A 185 -1.71 7.56 14.46
N TYR A 186 -1.38 6.79 15.50
CA TYR A 186 -0.43 5.69 15.37
C TYR A 186 -0.93 4.59 14.44
N ALA A 187 -2.23 4.27 14.41
CA ALA A 187 -2.77 3.31 13.46
C ALA A 187 -2.60 3.78 12.01
N ILE A 188 -2.81 5.07 11.72
CA ILE A 188 -2.55 5.63 10.38
C ILE A 188 -1.06 5.55 10.05
N ILE A 189 -0.20 6.00 10.95
CA ILE A 189 1.25 5.97 10.77
C ILE A 189 1.72 4.53 10.50
N ALA A 190 1.35 3.59 11.37
CA ALA A 190 1.70 2.18 11.24
C ALA A 190 1.18 1.59 9.92
N SER A 191 -0.07 1.87 9.54
CA SER A 191 -0.64 1.39 8.28
C SER A 191 0.12 1.92 7.07
N CYS A 192 0.45 3.22 7.05
CA CYS A 192 1.23 3.84 5.99
C CYS A 192 2.65 3.27 5.92
N THR A 193 3.32 3.09 7.05
CA THR A 193 4.68 2.53 7.09
C THR A 193 4.71 1.06 6.68
N LEU A 194 3.78 0.22 7.17
CA LEU A 194 3.65 -1.18 6.75
C LEU A 194 3.44 -1.29 5.24
N TYR A 195 2.58 -0.43 4.70
CA TYR A 195 2.31 -0.37 3.27
C TYR A 195 3.59 -0.03 2.47
N SER A 196 4.38 0.92 2.94
CA SER A 196 5.66 1.29 2.32
C SER A 196 6.72 0.18 2.43
N ILE A 197 6.76 -0.56 3.54
CA ILE A 197 7.63 -1.74 3.69
C ILE A 197 7.30 -2.78 2.62
N ILE A 198 6.01 -3.12 2.47
CA ILE A 198 5.57 -4.10 1.47
C ILE A 198 5.95 -3.62 0.05
N LEU A 199 5.74 -2.34 -0.26
CA LEU A 199 6.13 -1.77 -1.54
C LEU A 199 7.63 -1.92 -1.80
N THR A 200 8.45 -1.56 -0.82
CA THR A 200 9.91 -1.64 -0.91
C THR A 200 10.39 -3.07 -1.09
N GLU A 201 9.84 -4.04 -0.35
CA GLU A 201 10.20 -5.46 -0.51
C GLU A 201 9.81 -5.99 -1.90
N LEU A 202 8.63 -5.62 -2.41
CA LEU A 202 8.23 -5.98 -3.77
C LEU A 202 9.18 -5.39 -4.81
N VAL A 203 9.48 -4.09 -4.73
CA VAL A 203 10.40 -3.43 -5.66
C VAL A 203 11.80 -4.05 -5.59
N ARG A 204 12.29 -4.36 -4.39
CA ARG A 204 13.55 -5.07 -4.21
C ARG A 204 13.54 -6.44 -4.89
N ALA A 205 12.48 -7.23 -4.71
CA ALA A 205 12.34 -8.53 -5.37
C ALA A 205 12.28 -8.41 -6.91
N TYR A 206 11.72 -7.34 -7.44
CA TYR A 206 11.75 -7.04 -8.87
C TYR A 206 13.12 -6.59 -9.38
N LEU A 207 13.90 -5.90 -8.55
CA LEU A 207 15.22 -5.37 -8.91
C LEU A 207 16.34 -6.39 -8.71
N SER A 208 16.20 -7.37 -7.81
CA SER A 208 17.24 -8.38 -7.53
C SER A 208 17.76 -9.16 -8.75
N PRO A 209 16.98 -9.44 -9.82
CA PRO A 209 17.52 -10.08 -11.03
C PRO A 209 18.42 -9.14 -11.86
N PHE A 210 18.21 -7.83 -11.74
CA PHE A 210 18.87 -6.81 -12.57
C PHE A 210 20.03 -6.13 -11.86
N ILE A 211 19.98 -6.06 -10.53
CA ILE A 211 20.99 -5.43 -9.69
C ILE A 211 21.59 -6.52 -8.81
N LYS A 212 22.82 -6.93 -9.12
CA LYS A 212 23.67 -7.67 -8.18
C LYS A 212 24.03 -6.71 -7.03
N LEU A 213 23.19 -6.67 -6.01
CA LEU A 213 23.46 -6.01 -4.73
C LEU A 213 24.41 -6.87 -3.89
#